data_AF-A0A7C9L8S2-F1
#
_entry.id   AF-A0A7C9L8S2-F1
#
_cell.length_a   1.000
_cell.length_b   1.000
_cell.length_c   1.000
_cell.angle_alpha   90.00
_cell.angle_beta   90.00
_cell.angle_gamma   90.00
#
_symmetry.space_group_name_H-M   'P 1'
#
loop_
_entity.id
_entity.type
_entity.pdbx_description
1 polymer ?
#
loop_
_entity_poly.entity_id
_entity_poly.type
_entity_poly.pdbx_seq_one_letter_code
_entity_poly.pdbx_strand_id
1 'polypeptide(L)'
;MIVRPCDGLVGSPRRIPPQRPELNHLNGRGLVPSSAETKQKRARSGMASETTSLAITFACGLYDRMLPLYTRQVRPKGIDLDFVLSDSPRDLFNRMSGPEPFDAAEMSASEFIARFDAGRCPFVAIPVFPSRLFRHGFVTVNRKAGIRAPKDLEGKRVGTQVYTQTASVWMRGMLAHDHGVDLSTIHWVQGDLNKPGVHETAEIMPLLKPVRMEPNRSDKSLTQLLEDGALDALITPQVPVSLGAHPDIERLFADFHAVELDYYRRTKIFPIMHLVVIRRDLHEAHPFVARSLYAAFEAAKNKAVARMRSVSGTLPYMLPWLKDHVDELIREFGDDPWPYGIEPNRPTLEALVDYLFEQDMIGRRIPVDELFVAC
;
A
#
# COMPACT_ATOMS: atom_id res chain seq x y z
N MET A 1 12.69 35.15 -58.99
CA MET A 1 11.63 36.17 -58.83
C MET A 1 11.06 35.99 -57.42
N ILE A 2 11.81 36.34 -56.36
CA ILE A 2 11.70 37.60 -55.59
C ILE A 2 10.28 38.17 -55.61
N VAL A 3 9.55 38.10 -54.50
CA VAL A 3 9.01 39.24 -53.73
C VAL A 3 8.83 38.81 -52.26
N ARG A 4 9.18 39.73 -51.35
CA ARG A 4 9.22 39.64 -49.88
C ARG A 4 7.96 40.34 -49.28
N PRO A 5 7.84 40.58 -47.96
CA PRO A 5 6.61 40.45 -47.15
C PRO A 5 5.80 41.76 -47.00
N CYS A 6 4.64 41.69 -46.34
CA CYS A 6 4.00 42.84 -45.69
C CYS A 6 3.29 42.47 -44.38
N ASP A 7 3.48 43.35 -43.40
CA ASP A 7 3.04 43.35 -42.02
C ASP A 7 1.54 43.67 -41.79
N GLY A 8 1.04 43.29 -40.60
CA GLY A 8 0.48 44.30 -39.69
C GLY A 8 -1.05 44.39 -39.46
N LEU A 9 -1.41 44.09 -38.20
CA LEU A 9 -2.37 44.80 -37.31
C LEU A 9 -3.83 44.31 -37.12
N VAL A 10 -4.01 43.68 -35.94
CA VAL A 10 -4.97 43.99 -34.84
C VAL A 10 -6.48 44.04 -35.11
N GLY A 11 -7.20 43.09 -34.50
CA GLY A 11 -8.62 43.19 -34.16
C GLY A 11 -9.00 42.20 -33.06
N SER A 12 -9.29 42.71 -31.86
CA SER A 12 -9.63 41.94 -30.64
C SER A 12 -11.11 41.54 -30.61
N PRO A 13 -11.50 40.31 -30.24
CA PRO A 13 -12.88 39.99 -29.89
C PRO A 13 -13.09 40.02 -28.36
N ARG A 14 -14.09 40.82 -27.96
CA ARG A 14 -14.53 41.05 -26.57
C ARG A 14 -15.01 39.76 -25.88
N ARG A 15 -14.62 39.60 -24.62
CA ARG A 15 -15.18 38.62 -23.66
C ARG A 15 -16.61 38.99 -23.27
N ILE A 16 -17.50 38.00 -23.26
CA ILE A 16 -18.84 38.04 -22.67
C ILE A 16 -18.85 37.05 -21.49
N PRO A 17 -19.28 37.42 -20.27
CA PRO A 17 -19.29 36.52 -19.11
C PRO A 17 -20.57 35.67 -19.04
N PRO A 18 -20.53 34.44 -18.48
CA PRO A 18 -21.75 33.66 -18.26
C PRO A 18 -22.49 34.09 -16.99
N GLN A 19 -23.77 34.39 -17.14
CA GLN A 19 -24.74 34.59 -16.06
C GLN A 19 -25.24 33.23 -15.52
N ARG A 20 -25.37 33.12 -14.20
CA ARG A 20 -26.02 31.98 -13.51
C ARG A 20 -27.53 31.99 -13.75
N PRO A 21 -28.22 30.84 -13.84
CA PRO A 21 -29.66 30.80 -13.63
C PRO A 21 -30.00 30.48 -12.17
N GLU A 22 -30.86 31.33 -11.61
CA GLU A 22 -31.61 31.12 -10.36
C GLU A 22 -32.74 30.10 -10.57
N LEU A 23 -32.96 29.28 -9.56
CA LEU A 23 -34.12 28.41 -9.41
C LEU A 23 -35.37 29.25 -9.14
N ASN A 24 -36.44 28.99 -9.89
CA ASN A 24 -37.76 29.48 -9.53
C ASN A 24 -38.82 28.38 -9.58
N HIS A 25 -39.69 28.47 -8.59
CA HIS A 25 -40.76 27.56 -8.19
C HIS A 25 -41.83 27.35 -9.26
N LEU A 26 -42.37 26.13 -9.31
CA LEU A 26 -43.75 25.89 -9.75
C LEU A 26 -44.50 25.03 -8.73
N ASN A 27 -45.61 25.61 -8.25
CA ASN A 27 -46.64 25.04 -7.41
C ASN A 27 -47.43 23.93 -8.12
N GLY A 28 -47.97 22.97 -7.36
CA GLY A 28 -49.38 22.61 -7.54
C GLY A 28 -49.80 21.16 -7.34
N ARG A 29 -50.35 20.91 -6.15
CA ARG A 29 -51.56 20.09 -5.87
C ARG A 29 -51.46 18.56 -5.85
N GLY A 30 -51.73 17.99 -4.66
CA GLY A 30 -52.78 16.97 -4.56
C GLY A 30 -52.55 15.82 -3.58
N LEU A 31 -53.23 15.92 -2.43
CA LEU A 31 -53.87 14.82 -1.67
C LEU A 31 -52.98 13.82 -0.89
N VAL A 32 -52.92 14.11 0.41
CA VAL A 32 -52.60 13.20 1.52
C VAL A 32 -53.74 12.17 1.69
N PRO A 33 -53.44 10.93 2.13
CA PRO A 33 -54.27 10.32 3.17
C PRO A 33 -53.47 9.98 4.43
N SER A 34 -54.13 10.36 5.53
CA SER A 34 -53.80 10.17 6.94
C SER A 34 -53.58 8.69 7.29
N SER A 35 -52.54 8.43 8.08
CA SER A 35 -52.30 7.20 8.80
C SER A 35 -53.14 7.15 10.07
N ALA A 36 -54.11 6.24 10.14
CA ALA A 36 -54.75 5.80 11.38
C ALA A 36 -54.64 4.27 11.50
N GLU A 37 -53.92 3.87 12.53
CA GLU A 37 -54.07 2.66 13.36
C GLU A 37 -54.75 1.42 12.77
N THR A 38 -54.03 0.28 12.75
CA THR A 38 -54.47 -0.97 13.40
C THR A 38 -53.25 -1.89 13.59
N LYS A 39 -52.80 -2.01 14.84
CA LYS A 39 -51.89 -3.08 15.29
C LYS A 39 -52.69 -4.38 15.38
N GLN A 40 -52.35 -5.38 14.57
CA GLN A 40 -52.83 -6.75 14.80
C GLN A 40 -51.70 -7.78 14.67
N LYS A 41 -51.45 -8.42 15.81
CA LYS A 41 -50.64 -9.61 16.10
C LYS A 41 -50.29 -10.52 14.91
N ARG A 42 -48.99 -10.81 14.78
CA ARG A 42 -48.51 -12.18 14.52
C ARG A 42 -47.38 -12.51 15.49
N ALA A 43 -47.66 -13.44 16.40
CA ALA A 43 -46.67 -14.16 17.16
C ALA A 43 -46.30 -15.46 16.42
N ARG A 44 -45.07 -15.93 16.68
CA ARG A 44 -44.40 -17.17 16.26
C ARG A 44 -43.59 -17.08 14.97
N SER A 45 -42.26 -17.06 15.11
CA SER A 45 -41.45 -18.26 14.87
C SER A 45 -39.98 -17.99 15.20
N GLY A 46 -39.35 -18.89 15.96
CA GLY A 46 -37.89 -19.06 15.99
C GLY A 46 -37.10 -18.06 16.83
N MET A 47 -36.95 -18.35 18.12
CA MET A 47 -35.72 -18.04 18.83
C MET A 47 -34.60 -18.83 18.13
N ALA A 48 -33.98 -18.23 17.12
CA ALA A 48 -32.63 -18.62 16.77
C ALA A 48 -31.81 -18.36 18.03
N SER A 49 -31.07 -19.36 18.49
CA SER A 49 -29.95 -19.11 19.39
C SER A 49 -29.10 -18.03 18.73
N GLU A 50 -29.16 -16.80 19.24
CA GLU A 50 -28.14 -15.80 18.98
C GLU A 50 -26.86 -16.38 19.55
N THR A 51 -26.13 -17.15 18.74
CA THR A 51 -24.71 -17.37 18.97
C THR A 51 -24.09 -16.00 19.08
N THR A 52 -23.78 -15.58 20.30
CA THR A 52 -23.15 -14.30 20.61
C THR A 52 -21.88 -14.18 19.77
N SER A 53 -21.92 -13.34 18.75
CA SER A 53 -20.78 -13.04 17.89
C SER A 53 -19.79 -12.20 18.66
N LEU A 54 -18.51 -12.56 18.59
CA LEU A 54 -17.43 -11.80 19.21
C LEU A 54 -17.24 -10.48 18.45
N ALA A 55 -17.40 -9.34 19.12
CA ALA A 55 -17.12 -8.04 18.54
C ALA A 55 -15.61 -7.87 18.34
N ILE A 56 -15.18 -7.56 17.12
CA ILE A 56 -13.76 -7.36 16.78
C ILE A 56 -13.64 -6.12 15.91
N THR A 57 -12.77 -5.20 16.31
CA THR A 57 -12.34 -4.07 15.48
C THR A 57 -11.23 -4.50 14.52
N PHE A 58 -11.39 -4.23 13.22
CA PHE A 58 -10.37 -4.46 12.21
C PHE A 58 -10.06 -3.18 11.44
N ALA A 59 -8.82 -2.69 11.53
CA ALA A 59 -8.37 -1.49 10.82
C ALA A 59 -7.54 -1.81 9.57
N CYS A 60 -7.92 -1.27 8.42
CA CYS A 60 -7.21 -1.46 7.15
C CYS A 60 -7.58 -0.37 6.13
N GLY A 61 -6.71 -0.15 5.15
CA GLY A 61 -7.07 0.60 3.95
C GLY A 61 -8.20 -0.08 3.16
N LEU A 62 -9.05 0.70 2.50
CA LEU A 62 -10.18 0.15 1.74
C LEU A 62 -9.76 -0.33 0.34
N TYR A 63 -8.93 -1.37 0.29
CA TYR A 63 -8.59 -2.04 -0.96
C TYR A 63 -9.79 -2.84 -1.50
N ASP A 64 -9.77 -3.16 -2.79
CA ASP A 64 -10.82 -3.92 -3.48
C ASP A 64 -11.17 -5.26 -2.79
N ARG A 65 -10.14 -6.00 -2.34
CA ARG A 65 -10.25 -7.26 -1.60
C ARG A 65 -10.74 -7.10 -0.16
N MET A 66 -10.82 -5.87 0.35
CA MET A 66 -11.39 -5.55 1.66
C MET A 66 -12.83 -5.04 1.57
N LEU A 67 -13.25 -4.57 0.39
CA LEU A 67 -14.59 -4.01 0.18
C LEU A 67 -15.73 -4.99 0.55
N PRO A 68 -15.67 -6.30 0.23
CA PRO A 68 -16.72 -7.24 0.65
C PRO A 68 -16.84 -7.39 2.18
N LEU A 69 -15.75 -7.22 2.93
CA LEU A 69 -15.78 -7.22 4.40
C LEU A 69 -16.37 -5.92 4.93
N TYR A 70 -15.91 -4.77 4.42
CA TYR A 70 -16.40 -3.45 4.78
C TYR A 70 -17.91 -3.31 4.55
N THR A 71 -18.40 -3.77 3.40
CA THR A 71 -19.84 -3.75 3.06
C THR A 71 -20.65 -4.88 3.73
N ARG A 72 -20.00 -5.74 4.53
CA ARG A 72 -20.58 -6.91 5.18
C ARG A 72 -21.21 -7.93 4.22
N GLN A 73 -20.82 -7.92 2.95
CA GLN A 73 -21.19 -8.93 1.94
C GLN A 73 -20.51 -10.28 2.25
N VAL A 74 -19.29 -10.21 2.80
CA VAL A 74 -18.60 -11.33 3.43
C VAL A 74 -18.50 -11.03 4.90
N ARG A 75 -18.78 -12.03 5.74
CA ARG A 75 -18.71 -11.90 7.21
C ARG A 75 -17.91 -13.06 7.78
N PRO A 76 -16.92 -12.80 8.65
CA PRO A 76 -16.26 -13.86 9.39
C PRO A 76 -17.25 -14.60 10.28
N LYS A 77 -17.11 -15.93 10.38
CA LYS A 77 -17.99 -16.76 11.18
C LYS A 77 -17.79 -16.50 12.67
N GLY A 78 -18.87 -16.24 13.41
CA GLY A 78 -18.81 -16.04 14.86
C GLY A 78 -18.17 -14.72 15.31
N ILE A 79 -17.95 -13.79 14.37
CA ILE A 79 -17.36 -12.47 14.63
C ILE A 79 -18.32 -11.40 14.09
N ASP A 80 -18.63 -10.41 14.91
CA ASP A 80 -19.20 -9.14 14.43
C ASP A 80 -18.03 -8.19 14.18
N LEU A 81 -17.66 -8.07 12.90
CA LEU A 81 -16.48 -7.33 12.49
C LEU A 81 -16.83 -5.86 12.29
N ASP A 82 -16.27 -5.01 13.14
CA ASP A 82 -16.28 -3.56 12.95
C ASP A 82 -15.07 -3.14 12.12
N PHE A 83 -15.31 -2.79 10.85
CA PHE A 83 -14.25 -2.40 9.92
C PHE A 83 -13.96 -0.91 10.06
N VAL A 84 -12.79 -0.58 10.60
CA VAL A 84 -12.31 0.80 10.75
C VAL A 84 -11.48 1.19 9.54
N LEU A 85 -12.00 2.11 8.73
CA LEU A 85 -11.28 2.62 7.55
C LEU A 85 -10.12 3.51 7.96
N SER A 86 -8.93 3.24 7.41
CA SER A 86 -7.76 4.10 7.56
C SER A 86 -6.91 4.08 6.29
N ASP A 87 -6.92 5.18 5.55
CA ASP A 87 -6.17 5.32 4.29
C ASP A 87 -4.72 5.78 4.49
N SER A 88 -4.30 6.00 5.74
CA SER A 88 -2.93 6.34 6.12
C SER A 88 -2.29 5.14 6.81
N PRO A 89 -1.50 4.31 6.09
CA PRO A 89 -0.84 3.17 6.70
C PRO A 89 0.01 3.57 7.91
N ARG A 90 0.69 4.73 7.85
CA ARG A 90 1.54 5.16 8.96
C ARG A 90 0.75 5.43 10.24
N ASP A 91 -0.37 6.14 10.13
CA ASP A 91 -1.24 6.45 11.28
C ASP A 91 -1.88 5.16 11.83
N LEU A 92 -2.30 4.27 10.94
CA LEU A 92 -2.85 2.97 11.27
C LEU A 92 -1.85 2.16 12.12
N PHE A 93 -0.61 2.02 11.64
CA PHE A 93 0.44 1.26 12.33
C PHE A 93 0.83 1.91 13.67
N ASN A 94 0.87 3.24 13.73
CA ASN A 94 1.14 3.99 14.96
C ASN A 94 0.04 3.75 16.00
N ARG A 95 -1.23 3.75 15.59
CA ARG A 95 -2.36 3.41 16.47
C ARG A 95 -2.34 1.95 16.91
N MET A 96 -2.07 1.03 15.99
CA MET A 96 -1.97 -0.40 16.33
C MET A 96 -0.86 -0.67 17.33
N SER A 97 0.24 0.07 17.27
CA SER A 97 1.36 -0.03 18.23
C SER A 97 1.21 0.88 19.45
N GLY A 98 0.10 1.61 19.56
CA GLY A 98 -0.16 2.61 20.60
C GLY A 98 -0.88 2.05 21.83
N PRO A 99 -1.33 2.92 22.75
CA PRO A 99 -1.97 2.51 24.01
C PRO A 99 -3.38 1.92 23.82
N GLU A 100 -4.07 2.27 22.73
CA GLU A 100 -5.42 1.80 22.41
C GLU A 100 -5.42 1.09 21.04
N PRO A 101 -4.83 -0.12 20.96
CA PRO A 101 -4.73 -0.85 19.71
C PRO A 101 -6.09 -1.42 19.28
N PHE A 102 -6.26 -1.60 17.98
CA PHE A 102 -7.36 -2.38 17.42
C PHE A 102 -7.20 -3.87 17.80
N ASP A 103 -8.28 -4.63 17.66
CA ASP A 103 -8.27 -6.08 17.88
C ASP A 103 -7.47 -6.82 16.80
N ALA A 104 -7.64 -6.39 15.55
CA ALA A 104 -6.83 -6.79 14.40
C ALA A 104 -6.56 -5.59 13.50
N ALA A 105 -5.48 -5.63 12.73
CA ALA A 105 -5.15 -4.55 11.82
C ALA A 105 -4.22 -4.99 10.69
N GLU A 106 -4.21 -4.20 9.62
CA GLU A 106 -3.09 -4.16 8.69
C GLU A 106 -1.81 -3.65 9.39
N MET A 107 -0.66 -4.24 9.10
CA MET A 107 0.64 -3.84 9.68
C MET A 107 1.78 -3.96 8.67
N SER A 108 2.76 -3.05 8.75
CA SER A 108 4.03 -3.16 8.03
C SER A 108 4.72 -4.51 8.31
N ALA A 109 5.04 -5.26 7.27
CA ALA A 109 5.65 -6.58 7.43
C ALA A 109 7.05 -6.49 8.09
N SER A 110 7.87 -5.51 7.72
CA SER A 110 9.19 -5.30 8.33
C SER A 110 9.09 -4.96 9.81
N GLU A 111 8.10 -4.16 10.23
CA GLU A 111 7.92 -3.79 11.65
C GLU A 111 7.43 -4.98 12.47
N PHE A 112 6.50 -5.77 11.93
CA PHE A 112 6.05 -7.00 12.59
C PHE A 112 7.22 -7.98 12.80
N ILE A 113 7.99 -8.28 11.73
CA ILE A 113 9.09 -9.24 11.79
C ILE A 113 10.21 -8.74 12.72
N ALA A 114 10.56 -7.46 12.69
CA ALA A 114 11.57 -6.89 13.59
C ALA A 114 11.14 -6.96 15.07
N ARG A 115 9.86 -6.69 15.38
CA ARG A 115 9.32 -6.85 16.73
C ARG A 115 9.28 -8.33 17.16
N PHE A 116 8.96 -9.23 16.23
CA PHE A 116 8.94 -10.66 16.47
C PHE A 116 10.33 -11.18 16.84
N ASP A 117 11.35 -10.83 16.06
CA ASP A 117 12.74 -11.19 16.31
C ASP A 117 13.22 -10.70 17.69
N ALA A 118 12.89 -9.45 18.03
CA ALA A 118 13.27 -8.85 19.30
C ALA A 118 12.51 -9.39 20.52
N GLY A 119 11.57 -10.33 20.35
CA GLY A 119 10.74 -10.86 21.43
C GLY A 119 9.80 -9.83 22.05
N ARG A 120 9.51 -8.73 21.34
CA ARG A 120 8.69 -7.59 21.79
C ARG A 120 7.43 -7.39 20.94
N CYS A 121 6.89 -8.47 20.36
CA CYS A 121 5.70 -8.40 19.52
C CYS A 121 4.41 -8.73 20.29
N PRO A 122 3.54 -7.74 20.57
CA PRO A 122 2.25 -7.97 21.23
C PRO A 122 1.18 -8.53 20.27
N PHE A 123 1.57 -8.93 19.07
CA PHE A 123 0.68 -9.42 18.03
C PHE A 123 1.10 -10.80 17.53
N VAL A 124 0.16 -11.49 16.90
CA VAL A 124 0.39 -12.62 15.99
C VAL A 124 -0.03 -12.20 14.58
N ALA A 125 0.56 -12.79 13.55
CA ALA A 125 0.16 -12.53 12.16
C ALA A 125 -0.58 -13.73 11.56
N ILE A 126 -1.51 -13.44 10.66
CA ILE A 126 -2.09 -14.42 9.74
C ILE A 126 -1.56 -14.16 8.32
N PRO A 127 -1.43 -15.17 7.45
CA PRO A 127 -0.83 -15.01 6.13
C PRO A 127 -1.83 -14.41 5.12
N VAL A 128 -2.37 -13.26 5.47
CA VAL A 128 -3.21 -12.40 4.65
C VAL A 128 -2.39 -11.15 4.34
N PHE A 129 -2.36 -10.74 3.07
CA PHE A 129 -1.45 -9.70 2.59
C PHE A 129 -2.25 -8.54 1.95
N PRO A 130 -2.73 -7.58 2.77
CA PRO A 130 -3.52 -6.44 2.32
C PRO A 130 -2.80 -5.52 1.37
N SER A 131 -1.47 -5.57 1.23
CA SER A 131 -0.75 -4.66 0.34
C SER A 131 0.44 -5.37 -0.31
N ARG A 132 0.46 -5.35 -1.64
CA ARG A 132 1.58 -5.80 -2.48
C ARG A 132 1.80 -4.79 -3.57
N LEU A 133 3.06 -4.54 -3.90
CA LEU A 133 3.42 -3.58 -4.93
C LEU A 133 4.88 -3.80 -5.34
N PHE A 134 5.15 -3.93 -6.63
CA PHE A 134 6.51 -3.85 -7.12
C PHE A 134 7.10 -2.46 -6.85
N ARG A 135 8.42 -2.40 -6.63
CA ARG A 135 9.08 -1.18 -6.17
C ARG A 135 10.16 -0.65 -7.11
N HIS A 136 10.38 -1.25 -8.28
CA HIS A 136 11.37 -0.75 -9.25
C HIS A 136 11.01 0.66 -9.70
N GLY A 137 9.72 0.91 -9.99
CA GLY A 137 9.26 2.24 -10.36
C GLY A 137 9.56 3.32 -9.30
N PHE A 138 9.73 2.98 -8.03
CA PHE A 138 9.79 3.96 -6.93
C PHE A 138 11.19 4.51 -6.66
N VAL A 139 12.20 4.08 -7.42
CA VAL A 139 13.54 4.67 -7.36
C VAL A 139 13.61 5.84 -8.35
N THR A 140 13.75 7.06 -7.84
CA THR A 140 13.88 8.27 -8.66
C THR A 140 15.23 8.91 -8.51
N VAL A 141 15.77 9.47 -9.58
CA VAL A 141 17.10 10.08 -9.64
C VAL A 141 17.01 11.49 -10.19
N ASN A 142 17.98 12.33 -9.82
CA ASN A 142 18.27 13.53 -10.57
C ASN A 142 19.23 13.16 -11.71
N ARG A 143 18.84 13.38 -12.97
CA ARG A 143 19.68 12.98 -14.13
C ARG A 143 21.08 13.61 -14.14
N LYS A 144 21.25 14.74 -13.45
CA LYS A 144 22.55 15.44 -13.32
C LYS A 144 23.51 14.74 -12.36
N ALA A 145 23.03 13.78 -11.56
CA ALA A 145 23.85 13.00 -10.62
C ALA A 145 24.76 11.96 -11.29
N GLY A 146 24.63 11.76 -12.61
CA GLY A 146 25.41 10.79 -13.37
C GLY A 146 25.02 9.33 -13.12
N ILE A 147 23.82 9.08 -12.57
CA ILE A 147 23.28 7.73 -12.34
C ILE A 147 22.57 7.26 -13.61
N ARG A 148 23.08 6.21 -14.26
CA ARG A 148 22.48 5.61 -15.47
C ARG A 148 22.06 4.17 -15.27
N ALA A 149 22.63 3.49 -14.28
CA ALA A 149 22.30 2.13 -13.89
C ALA A 149 22.27 2.02 -12.36
N PRO A 150 21.63 0.97 -11.79
CA PRO A 150 21.56 0.76 -10.35
C PRO A 150 22.91 0.80 -9.63
N LYS A 151 23.98 0.27 -10.25
CA LYS A 151 25.34 0.30 -9.71
C LYS A 151 25.89 1.69 -9.47
N ASP A 152 25.44 2.69 -10.23
CA ASP A 152 25.91 4.07 -10.07
C ASP A 152 25.35 4.73 -8.80
N LEU A 153 24.44 4.07 -8.07
CA LEU A 153 24.01 4.50 -6.73
C LEU A 153 25.13 4.37 -5.68
N GLU A 154 26.14 3.54 -5.93
CA GLU A 154 27.25 3.36 -5.00
C GLU A 154 27.98 4.69 -4.77
N GLY A 155 28.21 5.01 -3.49
CA GLY A 155 28.83 6.29 -3.08
C GLY A 155 27.93 7.53 -3.16
N LYS A 156 26.67 7.41 -3.61
CA LYS A 156 25.74 8.54 -3.76
C LYS A 156 25.04 8.93 -2.46
N ARG A 157 24.45 10.12 -2.45
CA ARG A 157 23.57 10.62 -1.39
C ARG A 157 22.11 10.32 -1.74
N VAL A 158 21.47 9.44 -0.97
CA VAL A 158 20.13 8.91 -1.28
C VAL A 158 19.14 9.23 -0.17
N GLY A 159 18.02 9.85 -0.52
CA GLY A 159 16.94 10.15 0.42
C GLY A 159 16.02 8.96 0.69
N THR A 160 15.59 8.80 1.93
CA THR A 160 14.56 7.82 2.36
C THR A 160 13.70 8.43 3.47
N GLN A 161 12.43 8.03 3.60
CA GLN A 161 11.59 8.55 4.69
C GLN A 161 11.84 7.84 6.02
N VAL A 162 11.87 6.51 5.96
CA VAL A 162 12.14 5.63 7.09
C VAL A 162 13.01 4.52 6.55
N TYR A 163 14.23 4.38 7.09
CA TYR A 163 15.15 3.37 6.58
C TYR A 163 14.55 1.95 6.67
N THR A 164 13.88 1.64 7.78
CA THR A 164 13.35 0.31 8.12
C THR A 164 11.97 -0.01 7.54
N GLN A 165 11.32 0.90 6.82
CA GLN A 165 9.99 0.61 6.27
C GLN A 165 10.05 -0.47 5.18
N THR A 166 9.02 -1.29 5.09
CA THR A 166 8.97 -2.45 4.19
C THR A 166 9.25 -2.09 2.73
N ALA A 167 8.72 -0.98 2.22
CA ALA A 167 8.97 -0.54 0.84
C ALA A 167 10.46 -0.26 0.56
N SER A 168 11.16 0.39 1.50
CA SER A 168 12.58 0.68 1.37
C SER A 168 13.44 -0.57 1.52
N VAL A 169 13.04 -1.51 2.38
CA VAL A 169 13.68 -2.83 2.50
C VAL A 169 13.63 -3.58 1.16
N TRP A 170 12.46 -3.63 0.51
CA TRP A 170 12.30 -4.27 -0.80
C TRP A 170 13.14 -3.62 -1.90
N MET A 171 13.14 -2.28 -1.97
CA MET A 171 13.95 -1.57 -2.97
C MET A 171 15.45 -1.79 -2.77
N ARG A 172 15.93 -1.76 -1.53
CA ARG A 172 17.34 -2.04 -1.25
C ARG A 172 17.69 -3.50 -1.51
N GLY A 173 16.81 -4.42 -1.14
CA GLY A 173 16.99 -5.85 -1.38
C GLY A 173 17.09 -6.17 -2.87
N MET A 174 16.17 -5.69 -3.71
CA MET A 174 16.23 -5.89 -5.16
C MET A 174 17.47 -5.22 -5.79
N LEU A 175 17.87 -4.04 -5.31
CA LEU A 175 19.09 -3.36 -5.80
C LEU A 175 20.34 -4.18 -5.47
N ALA A 176 20.44 -4.70 -4.26
CA ALA A 176 21.58 -5.51 -3.83
C ALA A 176 21.61 -6.89 -4.52
N HIS A 177 20.49 -7.61 -4.54
CA HIS A 177 20.43 -8.99 -5.05
C HIS A 177 20.38 -9.07 -6.58
N ASP A 178 19.60 -8.20 -7.23
CA ASP A 178 19.38 -8.29 -8.68
C ASP A 178 20.36 -7.44 -9.50
N HIS A 179 20.88 -6.37 -8.88
CA HIS A 179 21.82 -5.46 -9.55
C HIS A 179 23.18 -5.36 -8.86
N GLY A 180 23.40 -6.14 -7.79
CA GLY A 180 24.67 -6.23 -7.09
C GLY A 180 25.08 -4.99 -6.31
N VAL A 181 24.19 -4.01 -6.10
CA VAL A 181 24.53 -2.71 -5.49
C VAL A 181 25.06 -2.88 -4.06
N ASP A 182 26.25 -2.34 -3.79
CA ASP A 182 26.80 -2.28 -2.44
C ASP A 182 26.18 -1.11 -1.66
N LEU A 183 25.13 -1.44 -0.91
CA LEU A 183 24.37 -0.50 -0.08
C LEU A 183 25.22 0.18 1.01
N SER A 184 26.35 -0.42 1.41
CA SER A 184 27.21 0.12 2.47
C SER A 184 27.95 1.39 2.03
N THR A 185 28.12 1.58 0.72
CA THR A 185 28.78 2.75 0.15
C THR A 185 27.85 3.98 0.10
N ILE A 186 26.53 3.75 0.10
CA ILE A 186 25.50 4.79 -0.02
C ILE A 186 25.45 5.62 1.27
N HIS A 187 25.35 6.94 1.10
CA HIS A 187 25.08 7.85 2.20
C HIS A 187 23.58 8.18 2.28
N TRP A 188 22.91 7.69 3.32
CA TRP A 188 21.47 7.83 3.46
C TRP A 188 21.08 9.14 4.16
N VAL A 189 20.07 9.82 3.64
CA VAL A 189 19.48 11.00 4.27
C VAL A 189 18.03 10.72 4.60
N GLN A 190 17.69 10.69 5.90
CA GLN A 190 16.34 10.39 6.36
C GLN A 190 15.52 11.65 6.63
N GLY A 191 14.37 11.83 5.96
CA GLY A 191 13.54 13.04 6.13
C GLY A 191 12.13 12.88 5.53
N ASP A 192 11.28 13.89 5.67
CA ASP A 192 9.96 13.86 5.03
C ASP A 192 10.04 14.10 3.51
N LEU A 193 9.22 13.38 2.74
CA LEU A 193 9.26 13.45 1.28
C LEU A 193 8.83 14.82 0.75
N ASN A 194 7.83 15.44 1.37
CA ASN A 194 7.15 16.63 0.84
C ASN A 194 7.18 17.83 1.78
N LYS A 195 7.57 17.65 3.04
CA LYS A 195 7.72 18.72 4.04
C LYS A 195 9.17 18.81 4.55
N PRO A 196 9.60 19.96 5.08
CA PRO A 196 10.86 20.04 5.81
C PRO A 196 10.87 19.17 7.07
N GLY A 197 12.06 18.74 7.47
CA GLY A 197 12.27 18.04 8.74
C GLY A 197 12.12 16.51 8.68
N VAL A 198 11.90 15.92 9.85
CA VAL A 198 11.82 14.47 10.04
C VAL A 198 10.46 13.93 9.63
N HIS A 199 10.44 12.72 9.09
CA HIS A 199 9.19 11.99 8.91
C HIS A 199 8.72 11.45 10.26
N GLU A 200 7.51 11.80 10.68
CA GLU A 200 6.97 11.41 11.98
C GLU A 200 6.70 9.90 12.03
N THR A 201 7.29 9.22 13.02
CA THR A 201 7.08 7.79 13.25
C THR A 201 6.93 7.51 14.74
N ALA A 202 6.12 6.52 15.11
CA ALA A 202 6.13 5.96 16.47
C ALA A 202 7.43 5.17 16.75
N GLU A 203 7.47 4.44 17.87
CA GLU A 203 8.62 3.58 18.26
C GLU A 203 8.90 2.52 17.17
N ILE A 204 9.99 2.69 16.44
CA ILE A 204 10.55 1.75 15.47
C ILE A 204 11.69 0.98 16.13
N MET A 205 11.81 -0.32 15.84
CA MET A 205 12.95 -1.12 16.30
C MET A 205 14.27 -0.57 15.74
N PRO A 206 15.31 -0.38 16.57
CA PRO A 206 16.61 0.08 16.08
C PRO A 206 17.26 -0.97 15.19
N LEU A 207 18.13 -0.51 14.29
CA LEU A 207 19.03 -1.41 13.57
C LEU A 207 20.03 -2.05 14.54
N LEU A 208 20.43 -3.29 14.22
CA LEU A 208 21.44 -4.04 14.98
C LEU A 208 22.86 -3.51 14.72
N LYS A 209 23.08 -2.90 13.56
CA LYS A 209 24.33 -2.21 13.21
C LYS A 209 24.05 -0.83 12.64
N PRO A 210 24.93 0.15 12.90
CA PRO A 210 24.78 1.48 12.32
C PRO A 210 24.97 1.44 10.81
N VAL A 211 24.12 2.15 10.09
CA VAL A 211 24.25 2.42 8.66
C VAL A 211 24.74 3.86 8.49
N ARG A 212 25.47 4.14 7.41
CA ARG A 212 25.91 5.50 7.05
C ARG A 212 24.70 6.37 6.71
N MET A 213 24.12 6.99 7.73
CA MET A 213 22.86 7.70 7.63
C MET A 213 22.86 8.96 8.49
N GLU A 214 22.25 10.03 7.98
CA GLU A 214 22.01 11.27 8.71
C GLU A 214 20.53 11.70 8.60
N PRO A 215 19.96 12.36 9.61
CA PRO A 215 18.66 13.00 9.46
C PRO A 215 18.77 14.23 8.56
N ASN A 216 17.75 14.49 7.75
CA ASN A 216 17.61 15.75 7.04
C ASN A 216 17.38 16.88 8.06
N ARG A 217 18.37 17.75 8.21
CA ARG A 217 18.33 18.92 9.11
C ARG A 217 18.10 20.25 8.37
N SER A 218 17.83 20.19 7.07
CA SER A 218 17.55 21.38 6.27
C SER A 218 16.11 21.88 6.49
N ASP A 219 15.84 23.08 5.98
CA ASP A 219 14.51 23.67 5.87
C ASP A 219 13.77 23.21 4.60
N LYS A 220 14.23 22.13 3.95
CA LYS A 220 13.70 21.57 2.70
C LYS A 220 13.24 20.13 2.85
N SER A 221 12.29 19.73 2.01
CA SER A 221 11.87 18.34 1.88
C SER A 221 12.87 17.50 1.09
N LEU A 222 12.78 16.17 1.16
CA LEU A 222 13.62 15.29 0.32
C LEU A 222 13.38 15.54 -1.17
N THR A 223 12.14 15.86 -1.59
CA THR A 223 11.83 16.22 -2.97
C THR A 223 12.60 17.47 -3.41
N GLN A 224 12.60 18.52 -2.60
CA GLN A 224 13.34 19.76 -2.91
C GLN A 224 14.85 19.53 -2.93
N LEU A 225 15.38 18.73 -2.01
CA LEU A 225 16.80 18.39 -2.01
C LEU A 225 17.21 17.58 -3.25
N LEU A 226 16.33 16.73 -3.78
CA LEU A 226 16.56 16.03 -5.04
C LEU A 226 16.55 17.01 -6.23
N GLU A 227 15.59 17.94 -6.29
CA GLU A 227 15.51 18.97 -7.34
C GLU A 227 16.76 19.85 -7.38
N ASP A 228 17.24 20.27 -6.21
CA ASP A 228 18.43 21.10 -6.05
C ASP A 228 19.75 20.35 -6.33
N GLY A 229 19.71 19.02 -6.45
CA GLY A 229 20.89 18.17 -6.60
C GLY A 229 21.70 17.99 -5.31
N ALA A 230 21.13 18.32 -4.15
CA ALA A 230 21.71 18.01 -2.84
C ALA A 230 21.53 16.52 -2.45
N LEU A 231 20.55 15.86 -3.06
CA LEU A 231 20.40 14.41 -3.14
C LEU A 231 20.52 13.96 -4.59
N ASP A 232 21.14 12.80 -4.80
CA ASP A 232 21.32 12.20 -6.11
C ASP A 232 20.11 11.35 -6.52
N ALA A 233 19.47 10.71 -5.53
CA ALA A 233 18.32 9.82 -5.71
C ALA A 233 17.40 9.78 -4.49
N LEU A 234 16.19 9.27 -4.68
CA LEU A 234 15.23 8.92 -3.64
C LEU A 234 14.84 7.45 -3.75
N ILE A 235 14.77 6.80 -2.59
CA ILE A 235 14.22 5.46 -2.38
C ILE A 235 13.13 5.59 -1.33
N THR A 236 11.91 5.86 -1.80
CA THR A 236 10.75 6.23 -0.96
C THR A 236 9.50 5.43 -1.34
N PRO A 237 8.51 5.25 -0.43
CA PRO A 237 7.33 4.44 -0.70
C PRO A 237 6.36 5.11 -1.67
N GLN A 238 6.51 6.42 -1.90
CA GLN A 238 5.86 7.20 -2.95
C GLN A 238 6.91 7.81 -3.85
N VAL A 239 6.53 8.09 -5.11
CA VAL A 239 7.34 8.93 -6.00
C VAL A 239 7.25 10.40 -5.56
N PRO A 240 8.31 11.20 -5.73
CA PRO A 240 8.25 12.62 -5.44
C PRO A 240 7.25 13.31 -6.38
N VAL A 241 6.60 14.36 -5.89
CA VAL A 241 5.69 15.21 -6.70
C VAL A 241 6.40 15.89 -7.87
N SER A 242 7.74 15.95 -7.82
CA SER A 242 8.60 16.50 -8.88
C SER A 242 8.75 15.56 -10.08
N LEU A 243 8.43 14.27 -9.95
CA LEU A 243 8.50 13.34 -11.07
C LEU A 243 7.49 13.73 -12.17
N GLY A 244 7.99 14.09 -13.35
CA GLY A 244 7.19 14.59 -14.47
C GLY A 244 6.86 16.09 -14.41
N ALA A 245 7.10 16.75 -13.27
CA ALA A 245 6.96 18.20 -13.12
C ALA A 245 8.29 18.93 -13.27
N HIS A 246 9.37 18.36 -12.72
CA HIS A 246 10.72 18.88 -12.83
C HIS A 246 11.46 18.16 -13.98
N PRO A 247 12.10 18.89 -14.92
CA PRO A 247 12.64 18.30 -16.13
C PRO A 247 13.76 17.30 -15.85
N ASP A 248 14.53 17.47 -14.78
CA ASP A 248 15.68 16.63 -14.43
C ASP A 248 15.36 15.42 -13.55
N ILE A 249 14.12 15.27 -13.08
CA ILE A 249 13.75 14.16 -12.19
C ILE A 249 13.12 13.04 -13.01
N GLU A 250 13.70 11.86 -12.91
CA GLU A 250 13.27 10.67 -13.66
C GLU A 250 13.31 9.41 -12.79
N ARG A 251 12.64 8.35 -13.24
CA ARG A 251 12.78 7.03 -12.64
C ARG A 251 14.12 6.42 -13.07
N LEU A 252 14.78 5.72 -12.16
CA LEU A 252 15.98 4.95 -12.51
C LEU A 252 15.66 3.87 -13.55
N PHE A 253 14.51 3.21 -13.40
CA PHE A 253 13.98 2.25 -14.37
C PHE A 253 12.88 2.92 -15.19
N ALA A 254 13.23 3.38 -16.39
CA ALA A 254 12.28 4.06 -17.28
C ALA A 254 11.12 3.14 -17.66
N ASP A 255 11.41 1.92 -18.09
CA ASP A 255 10.42 0.85 -18.31
C ASP A 255 10.39 -0.09 -17.10
N PHE A 256 9.91 0.44 -15.97
CA PHE A 256 9.80 -0.34 -14.74
C PHE A 256 8.88 -1.55 -14.89
N HIS A 257 7.88 -1.50 -15.79
CA HIS A 257 6.97 -2.62 -16.00
C HIS A 257 7.70 -3.84 -16.58
N ALA A 258 8.51 -3.65 -17.62
CA ALA A 258 9.31 -4.73 -18.20
C ALA A 258 10.32 -5.30 -17.19
N VAL A 259 10.95 -4.44 -16.40
CA VAL A 259 11.91 -4.86 -15.34
C VAL A 259 11.21 -5.66 -14.25
N GLU A 260 10.04 -5.20 -13.79
CA GLU A 260 9.25 -5.87 -12.76
C GLU A 260 8.73 -7.24 -13.22
N LEU A 261 8.36 -7.34 -14.50
CA LEU A 261 7.92 -8.59 -15.09
C LEU A 261 9.07 -9.62 -15.22
N ASP A 262 10.24 -9.19 -15.69
CA ASP A 262 11.44 -10.03 -15.72
C ASP A 262 11.82 -10.51 -14.32
N TYR A 263 11.85 -9.58 -13.35
CA TYR A 263 12.14 -9.87 -11.96
C TYR A 263 11.18 -10.94 -11.40
N TYR A 264 9.87 -10.79 -11.61
CA TYR A 264 8.90 -11.78 -11.16
C TYR A 264 9.06 -13.13 -11.86
N ARG A 265 9.34 -13.15 -13.17
CA ARG A 265 9.54 -14.40 -13.92
C ARG A 265 10.72 -15.21 -13.39
N ARG A 266 11.83 -14.55 -13.07
CA ARG A 266 13.06 -15.19 -12.55
C ARG A 266 12.96 -15.58 -11.09
N THR A 267 12.36 -14.73 -10.25
CA THR A 267 12.43 -14.88 -8.79
C THR A 267 11.14 -15.40 -8.16
N LYS A 268 10.01 -15.24 -8.86
CA LYS A 268 8.65 -15.43 -8.31
C LYS A 268 8.35 -14.55 -7.09
N ILE A 269 9.10 -13.46 -6.92
CA ILE A 269 8.90 -12.50 -5.84
C ILE A 269 7.93 -11.42 -6.30
N PHE A 270 6.77 -11.34 -5.65
CA PHE A 270 5.86 -10.21 -5.76
C PHE A 270 5.74 -9.51 -4.39
N PRO A 271 6.47 -8.40 -4.18
CA PRO A 271 6.72 -7.83 -2.86
C PRO A 271 5.47 -7.63 -1.98
N ILE A 272 5.50 -8.19 -0.78
CA ILE A 272 4.47 -8.00 0.26
C ILE A 272 4.88 -6.82 1.13
N MET A 273 4.04 -5.78 1.16
CA MET A 273 4.27 -4.59 1.98
C MET A 273 3.71 -4.79 3.39
N HIS A 274 2.45 -5.21 3.46
CA HIS A 274 1.71 -5.28 4.71
C HIS A 274 1.06 -6.66 4.87
N LEU A 275 0.89 -7.05 6.13
CA LEU A 275 0.21 -8.28 6.56
C LEU A 275 -0.91 -7.95 7.55
N VAL A 276 -1.75 -8.93 7.89
CA VAL A 276 -2.75 -8.76 8.95
C VAL A 276 -2.20 -9.31 10.26
N VAL A 277 -2.23 -8.47 11.29
CA VAL A 277 -1.95 -8.84 12.68
C VAL A 277 -3.22 -8.90 13.51
N ILE A 278 -3.19 -9.73 14.55
CA ILE A 278 -4.22 -9.85 15.58
C ILE A 278 -3.52 -9.64 16.92
N ARG A 279 -4.15 -8.94 17.86
CA ARG A 279 -3.64 -8.88 19.23
C ARG A 279 -3.40 -10.28 19.78
N ARG A 280 -2.24 -10.48 20.40
CA ARG A 280 -1.82 -11.79 20.91
C ARG A 280 -2.78 -12.30 21.99
N ASP A 281 -3.17 -11.44 22.93
CA ASP A 281 -4.11 -11.79 24.01
C ASP A 281 -5.48 -12.22 23.47
N LEU A 282 -6.00 -11.53 22.46
CA LEU A 282 -7.24 -11.88 21.78
C LEU A 282 -7.13 -13.24 21.08
N HIS A 283 -6.03 -13.49 20.37
CA HIS A 283 -5.82 -14.77 19.70
C HIS A 283 -5.70 -15.93 20.71
N GLU A 284 -5.00 -15.73 21.81
CA GLU A 284 -4.85 -16.74 22.86
C GLU A 284 -6.18 -17.05 23.56
N ALA A 285 -7.00 -16.02 23.82
CA ALA A 285 -8.34 -16.19 24.40
C ALA A 285 -9.35 -16.79 23.41
N HIS A 286 -9.22 -16.48 22.12
CA HIS A 286 -10.16 -16.89 21.07
C HIS A 286 -9.43 -17.40 19.81
N PRO A 287 -8.79 -18.61 19.85
CA PRO A 287 -7.97 -19.10 18.74
C PRO A 287 -8.71 -19.22 17.40
N PHE A 288 -10.03 -19.41 17.43
CA PHE A 288 -10.87 -19.49 16.22
C PHE A 288 -10.85 -18.19 15.38
N VAL A 289 -10.47 -17.05 15.97
CA VAL A 289 -10.46 -15.74 15.30
C VAL A 289 -9.53 -15.75 14.09
N ALA A 290 -8.34 -16.33 14.20
CA ALA A 290 -7.38 -16.39 13.10
C ALA A 290 -7.95 -17.13 11.88
N ARG A 291 -8.48 -18.34 12.09
CA ARG A 291 -9.16 -19.15 11.05
C ARG A 291 -10.34 -18.42 10.42
N SER A 292 -11.18 -17.82 11.26
CA SER A 292 -12.41 -17.16 10.81
C SER A 292 -12.12 -15.92 9.98
N LEU A 293 -11.15 -15.10 10.41
CA LEU A 293 -10.67 -13.95 9.65
C LEU A 293 -10.02 -14.39 8.34
N TYR A 294 -9.11 -15.37 8.37
CA TYR A 294 -8.45 -15.87 7.17
C TYR A 294 -9.45 -16.31 6.09
N ALA A 295 -10.43 -17.14 6.46
CA ALA A 295 -11.47 -17.60 5.55
C ALA A 295 -12.32 -16.44 4.99
N ALA A 296 -12.61 -15.43 5.80
CA ALA A 296 -13.35 -14.25 5.37
C ALA A 296 -12.53 -13.39 4.40
N PHE A 297 -11.24 -13.18 4.65
CA PHE A 297 -10.33 -12.48 3.74
C PHE A 297 -10.20 -13.21 2.41
N GLU A 298 -10.03 -14.53 2.43
CA GLU A 298 -9.95 -15.35 1.21
C GLU A 298 -11.25 -15.22 0.38
N ALA A 299 -12.41 -15.35 1.01
CA ALA A 299 -13.70 -15.19 0.35
C ALA A 299 -13.89 -13.77 -0.24
N ALA A 300 -13.44 -12.72 0.47
CA ALA A 300 -13.49 -11.35 0.01
C ALA A 300 -12.55 -11.11 -1.20
N LYS A 301 -11.32 -11.62 -1.12
CA LYS A 301 -10.35 -11.58 -2.21
C LYS A 301 -10.88 -12.32 -3.45
N ASN A 302 -11.46 -13.50 -3.29
CA ASN A 302 -12.01 -14.28 -4.41
C ASN A 302 -13.15 -13.53 -5.13
N LYS A 303 -13.98 -12.77 -4.39
CA LYS A 303 -14.98 -11.87 -4.99
C LYS A 303 -14.34 -10.73 -5.78
N ALA A 304 -13.26 -10.12 -5.25
CA ALA A 304 -12.54 -9.06 -5.94
C ALA A 304 -11.89 -9.59 -7.25
N VAL A 305 -11.23 -10.76 -7.21
CA VAL A 305 -10.66 -11.41 -8.39
C VAL A 305 -11.75 -11.73 -9.42
N ALA A 306 -12.89 -12.28 -9.00
CA ALA A 306 -14.01 -12.56 -9.90
C ALA A 306 -14.55 -11.31 -10.59
N ARG A 307 -14.67 -10.19 -9.86
CA ARG A 307 -15.08 -8.89 -10.42
C ARG A 307 -14.04 -8.34 -11.38
N MET A 308 -12.75 -8.44 -11.06
CA MET A 308 -11.68 -8.02 -11.94
C MET A 308 -11.68 -8.84 -13.25
N ARG A 309 -11.99 -10.13 -13.18
CA ARG A 309 -12.07 -11.03 -14.34
C ARG A 309 -13.36 -10.86 -15.15
N SER A 310 -14.41 -10.22 -14.62
CA SER A 310 -15.71 -10.10 -15.30
C SER A 310 -15.73 -9.07 -16.44
N VAL A 311 -14.61 -8.88 -17.15
CA VAL A 311 -14.49 -7.94 -18.28
C VAL A 311 -15.11 -8.58 -19.53
N SER A 312 -16.45 -8.62 -19.56
CA SER A 312 -17.24 -9.17 -20.66
C SER A 312 -18.09 -8.07 -21.33
N GLY A 313 -17.41 -7.15 -22.02
CA GLY A 313 -18.06 -6.06 -22.78
C GLY A 313 -18.36 -4.77 -21.98
N THR A 314 -18.19 -4.78 -20.66
CA THR A 314 -18.21 -3.59 -19.80
C THR A 314 -17.01 -3.59 -18.85
N LEU A 315 -16.48 -2.41 -18.56
CA LEU A 315 -15.30 -2.25 -17.71
C LEU A 315 -15.74 -1.92 -16.27
N PRO A 316 -15.44 -2.76 -15.26
CA PRO A 316 -15.75 -2.46 -13.86
C PRO A 316 -14.86 -1.38 -13.24
N TYR A 317 -13.76 -1.01 -13.90
CA TYR A 317 -12.81 0.02 -13.49
C TYR A 317 -12.58 1.02 -14.63
N MET A 318 -12.28 2.28 -14.31
CA MET A 318 -12.03 3.36 -15.27
C MET A 318 -10.64 3.27 -15.93
N LEU A 319 -10.30 2.08 -16.44
CA LEU A 319 -9.05 1.79 -17.15
C LEU A 319 -9.40 1.31 -18.57
N PRO A 320 -9.18 2.14 -19.62
CA PRO A 320 -9.59 1.79 -20.99
C PRO A 320 -9.05 0.45 -21.50
N TRP A 321 -7.85 0.07 -21.09
CA TRP A 321 -7.19 -1.19 -21.48
C TRP A 321 -7.23 -2.28 -20.41
N LEU A 322 -8.18 -2.21 -19.48
CA LEU A 322 -8.28 -3.18 -18.37
C LEU A 322 -8.23 -4.64 -18.83
N LYS A 323 -8.88 -4.97 -19.94
CA LYS A 323 -8.90 -6.36 -20.46
C LYS A 323 -7.49 -6.85 -20.76
N ASP A 324 -6.66 -6.03 -21.39
CA ASP A 324 -5.28 -6.36 -21.75
C ASP A 324 -4.43 -6.56 -20.48
N HIS A 325 -4.56 -5.66 -19.50
CA HIS A 325 -3.87 -5.80 -18.21
C HIS A 325 -4.31 -7.06 -17.45
N VAL A 326 -5.59 -7.42 -17.48
CA VAL A 326 -6.10 -8.65 -16.84
C VAL A 326 -5.59 -9.89 -17.56
N ASP A 327 -5.52 -9.89 -18.89
CA ASP A 327 -4.98 -11.01 -19.67
C ASP A 327 -3.49 -11.22 -19.41
N GLU A 328 -2.71 -10.14 -19.31
CA GLU A 328 -1.31 -10.20 -18.90
C GLU A 328 -1.17 -10.72 -17.46
N LEU A 329 -1.94 -10.17 -16.52
CA LEU A 329 -1.94 -10.63 -15.13
C LEU A 329 -2.18 -12.14 -15.02
N ILE A 330 -3.15 -12.68 -15.76
CA ILE A 330 -3.46 -14.12 -15.78
C ILE A 330 -2.32 -14.92 -16.43
N ARG A 331 -1.75 -14.42 -17.52
CA ARG A 331 -0.64 -15.08 -18.22
C ARG A 331 0.58 -15.23 -17.32
N GLU A 332 0.88 -14.20 -16.52
CA GLU A 332 2.11 -14.14 -15.73
C GLU A 332 1.94 -14.74 -14.32
N PHE A 333 0.79 -14.53 -13.67
CA PHE A 333 0.53 -14.96 -12.30
C PHE A 333 -0.42 -16.17 -12.17
N GLY A 334 -1.05 -16.59 -13.27
CA GLY A 334 -1.97 -17.72 -13.29
C GLY A 334 -3.35 -17.42 -12.71
N ASP A 335 -3.97 -18.43 -12.08
CA ASP A 335 -5.37 -18.39 -11.65
C ASP A 335 -5.62 -17.56 -10.39
N ASP A 336 -4.62 -17.44 -9.52
CA ASP A 336 -4.70 -16.60 -8.32
C ASP A 336 -3.56 -15.59 -8.31
N PRO A 337 -3.77 -14.37 -8.84
CA PRO A 337 -2.73 -13.35 -8.89
C PRO A 337 -2.43 -12.72 -7.53
N TRP A 338 -3.21 -13.04 -6.49
CA TRP A 338 -3.06 -12.42 -5.17
C TRP A 338 -3.18 -13.45 -4.04
N PRO A 339 -2.37 -14.53 -4.05
CA PRO A 339 -2.60 -15.64 -3.14
C PRO A 339 -2.37 -15.24 -1.69
N TYR A 340 -3.20 -15.81 -0.81
CA TYR A 340 -2.98 -15.81 0.64
C TYR A 340 -2.36 -17.15 1.06
N GLY A 341 -1.83 -17.21 2.28
CA GLY A 341 -1.12 -18.39 2.79
C GLY A 341 0.40 -18.29 2.63
N ILE A 342 1.12 -19.18 3.32
CA ILE A 342 2.59 -19.20 3.34
C ILE A 342 3.11 -19.79 2.03
N GLU A 343 2.71 -21.01 1.65
CA GLU A 343 3.34 -21.74 0.54
C GLU A 343 3.34 -20.99 -0.80
N PRO A 344 2.22 -20.41 -1.29
CA PRO A 344 2.24 -19.67 -2.55
C PRO A 344 3.13 -18.42 -2.51
N ASN A 345 3.49 -17.97 -1.31
CA ASN A 345 4.24 -16.75 -1.04
C ASN A 345 5.63 -17.01 -0.46
N ARG A 346 6.01 -18.27 -0.28
CA ARG A 346 7.25 -18.66 0.39
C ARG A 346 8.48 -17.98 -0.22
N PRO A 347 8.66 -17.91 -1.57
CA PRO A 347 9.79 -17.18 -2.16
C PRO A 347 9.82 -15.69 -1.76
N THR A 348 8.66 -15.05 -1.68
CA THR A 348 8.56 -13.63 -1.29
C THR A 348 8.81 -13.45 0.21
N LEU A 349 8.29 -14.33 1.05
CA LEU A 349 8.45 -14.25 2.50
C LEU A 349 9.89 -14.54 2.93
N GLU A 350 10.52 -15.55 2.34
CA GLU A 350 11.93 -15.90 2.58
C GLU A 350 12.85 -14.76 2.12
N ALA A 351 12.63 -14.21 0.92
CA ALA A 351 13.39 -13.05 0.46
C ALA A 351 13.23 -11.84 1.38
N LEU A 352 12.03 -11.57 1.92
CA LEU A 352 11.85 -10.49 2.89
C LEU A 352 12.66 -10.75 4.16
N VAL A 353 12.64 -11.97 4.70
CA VAL A 353 13.44 -12.33 5.89
C VAL A 353 14.93 -12.15 5.61
N ASP A 354 15.42 -12.61 4.46
CA ASP A 354 16.82 -12.45 4.06
C ASP A 354 17.21 -10.97 3.96
N TYR A 355 16.38 -10.16 3.31
CA TYR A 355 16.60 -8.72 3.18
C TYR A 355 16.61 -8.01 4.53
N LEU A 356 15.74 -8.40 5.46
CA LEU A 356 15.74 -7.85 6.81
C LEU A 356 16.99 -8.24 7.59
N PHE A 357 17.44 -9.48 7.46
CA PHE A 357 18.65 -9.97 8.13
C PHE A 357 19.91 -9.26 7.61
N GLU A 358 20.05 -9.18 6.28
CA GLU A 358 21.22 -8.58 5.63
C GLU A 358 21.30 -7.06 5.80
N GLN A 359 20.16 -6.41 6.04
CA GLN A 359 20.07 -4.98 6.31
C GLN A 359 20.09 -4.66 7.82
N ASP A 360 20.55 -5.62 8.65
CA ASP A 360 20.72 -5.49 10.10
C ASP A 360 19.43 -5.08 10.85
N MET A 361 18.26 -5.52 10.37
CA MET A 361 16.97 -5.28 11.03
C MET A 361 16.52 -6.42 11.96
N ILE A 362 17.03 -7.63 11.74
CA ILE A 362 16.78 -8.82 12.57
C ILE A 362 18.08 -9.60 12.80
N GLY A 363 18.18 -10.26 13.95
CA GLY A 363 19.41 -10.93 14.41
C GLY A 363 19.58 -12.34 13.87
N ARG A 364 18.54 -12.92 13.26
CA ARG A 364 18.56 -14.24 12.63
C ARG A 364 17.62 -14.31 11.42
N ARG A 365 17.89 -15.26 10.52
CA ARG A 365 16.93 -15.64 9.48
C ARG A 365 15.82 -16.47 10.13
N ILE A 366 14.65 -15.86 10.31
CA ILE A 366 13.48 -16.51 10.93
C ILE A 366 12.81 -17.43 9.90
N PRO A 367 12.63 -18.73 10.18
CA PRO A 367 11.80 -19.60 9.34
C PRO A 367 10.40 -18.99 9.17
N VAL A 368 9.92 -18.88 7.93
CA VAL A 368 8.66 -18.18 7.64
C VAL A 368 7.45 -18.80 8.35
N ASP A 369 7.50 -20.11 8.61
CA ASP A 369 6.49 -20.86 9.34
C ASP A 369 6.36 -20.43 10.81
N GLU A 370 7.40 -19.83 11.41
CA GLU A 370 7.36 -19.27 12.78
C GLU A 370 6.60 -17.93 12.83
N LEU A 371 6.50 -17.21 11.70
CA LEU A 371 5.97 -15.84 11.67
C LEU A 371 4.43 -15.79 11.73
N PHE A 372 3.75 -16.89 11.40
CA PHE A 372 2.30 -16.91 11.24
C PHE A 372 1.65 -17.99 12.12
N VAL A 373 0.48 -17.67 12.65
CA VAL A 373 -0.32 -18.66 13.38
C VAL A 373 -1.13 -19.53 12.41
N ALA A 374 -1.45 -20.74 12.87
CA ALA A 374 -2.31 -21.66 12.11
C ALA A 374 -3.69 -21.03 11.85
N CYS A 375 -4.10 -21.07 10.59
CA CYS A 375 -5.37 -20.53 10.11
C CYS A 375 -6.26 -21.67 9.63
#